data_AF-A0A1F7Z6L8-F1
#
_entry.id   AF-A0A1F7Z6L8-F1
#
_cell.length_a   1.000
_cell.length_b   1.000
_cell.length_c   1.000
_cell.angle_alpha   90.00
_cell.angle_beta   90.00
_cell.angle_gamma   90.00
#
_symmetry.space_group_name_H-M   'P 1'
#
loop_
_entity.id
_entity.type
_entity.pdbx_description
1 polymer ?
#
loop_
_entity_poly.entity_id
_entity_poly.type
_entity_poly.pdbx_seq_one_letter_code
_entity_poly.pdbx_strand_id
1 'polypeptide(L)'
;MIYFLFGVLEILLVFRLILKLLGANVSSAFVRLIYSLTGIFILPFEGIFRRGFTQGIETASVFEPSTLVAIIVYAVLAWGVVKLVRVLSGERQQTE
;
A
#
# COMPACT_ATOMS: atom_id res chain seq x y z
N MET A 1 -6.61 -11.82 12.37
CA MET A 1 -7.14 -10.45 12.23
C MET A 1 -6.10 -9.48 11.66
N ILE A 2 -4.93 -9.31 12.30
CA ILE A 2 -3.91 -8.31 11.89
C ILE A 2 -3.49 -8.50 10.42
N TYR A 3 -3.08 -9.72 10.03
CA TYR A 3 -2.72 -10.01 8.64
C TYR A 3 -3.84 -9.75 7.63
N PHE A 4 -5.10 -9.92 8.03
CA PHE A 4 -6.23 -9.65 7.14
C PHE A 4 -6.40 -8.14 6.90
N LEU A 5 -6.32 -7.32 7.95
CA LEU A 5 -6.43 -5.86 7.83
C LEU A 5 -5.30 -5.27 6.99
N PHE A 6 -4.05 -5.64 7.30
CA PHE A 6 -2.91 -5.19 6.52
C PHE A 6 -2.91 -5.75 5.10
N GLY A 7 -3.33 -7.01 4.92
CA GLY A 7 -3.44 -7.63 3.59
C GLY A 7 -4.46 -6.94 2.69
N VAL A 8 -5.63 -6.55 3.22
CA VAL A 8 -6.61 -5.76 2.46
C VAL A 8 -6.03 -4.41 2.05
N LEU A 9 -5.38 -3.70 2.97
CA LEU A 9 -4.71 -2.44 2.67
C LEU A 9 -3.64 -2.61 1.58
N GLU A 10 -2.81 -3.65 1.69
CA GLU A 10 -1.74 -3.94 0.75
C GLU A 10 -2.27 -4.27 -0.65
N ILE A 11 -3.33 -5.07 -0.74
CA ILE A 11 -4.01 -5.36 -2.02
C ILE A 11 -4.53 -4.08 -2.68
N LEU A 12 -5.13 -3.17 -1.91
CA LEU A 12 -5.60 -1.89 -2.44
C LEU A 12 -4.45 -1.01 -2.94
N LEU A 13 -3.32 -0.99 -2.23
CA LEU A 13 -2.13 -0.25 -2.65
C LEU A 13 -1.46 -0.86 -3.89
N VAL A 14 -1.42 -2.18 -4.00
CA VAL A 14 -0.94 -2.88 -5.21
C VAL A 14 -1.84 -2.56 -6.41
N PHE A 15 -3.17 -2.59 -6.23
CA PHE A 15 -4.09 -2.16 -7.28
C PHE A 15 -3.85 -0.70 -7.68
N ARG A 16 -3.67 0.20 -6.72
CA ARG A 16 -3.33 1.60 -6.99
C ARG A 16 -2.08 1.70 -7.86
N LEU A 17 -1.01 1.00 -7.49
CA LEU A 17 0.27 1.01 -8.19
C LEU A 17 0.10 0.52 -9.64
N ILE A 18 -0.56 -0.62 -9.84
CA ILE A 18 -0.81 -1.19 -11.16
C ILE A 18 -1.65 -0.23 -12.01
N LEU A 19 -2.76 0.29 -11.47
CA LEU A 19 -3.63 1.22 -12.20
C LEU A 19 -2.87 2.49 -12.61
N LYS A 20 -2.04 3.05 -11.72
CA LYS A 20 -1.22 4.24 -12.01
C LYS A 20 -0.18 3.97 -13.10
N LEU A 21 0.48 2.81 -13.03
CA LEU A 21 1.47 2.36 -14.01
C LEU A 21 0.87 2.07 -15.38
N LEU A 22 -0.37 1.56 -15.43
CA LEU A 22 -1.09 1.31 -16.66
C LEU A 22 -1.79 2.57 -17.22
N GLY A 23 -1.68 3.73 -16.56
CA GLY A 23 -2.35 4.95 -16.98
C GLY A 23 -3.87 4.86 -16.90
N ALA A 24 -4.41 4.16 -15.90
CA ALA A 24 -5.86 3.92 -15.78
C ALA A 24 -6.68 5.21 -15.80
N ASN A 25 -7.82 5.18 -16.50
CA ASN A 25 -8.69 6.33 -16.67
C ASN A 25 -9.30 6.79 -15.33
N VAL A 26 -8.94 8.00 -14.89
CA VAL A 26 -9.44 8.64 -13.65
C VAL A 26 -10.93 9.00 -13.69
N SER A 27 -11.58 8.90 -14.84
CA SER A 27 -13.05 9.05 -14.95
C SER A 27 -13.80 7.78 -14.50
N SER A 28 -13.11 6.63 -14.42
CA SER A 28 -13.69 5.38 -13.92
C SER A 28 -13.99 5.45 -12.43
N ALA A 29 -15.23 5.15 -12.05
CA ALA A 29 -15.66 5.13 -10.65
C ALA A 29 -14.80 4.18 -9.79
N PHE A 30 -14.43 3.02 -10.33
CA PHE A 30 -13.56 2.06 -9.65
C PHE A 30 -12.16 2.63 -9.39
N VAL A 31 -11.55 3.25 -10.41
CA VAL A 31 -10.21 3.85 -10.28
C VAL A 31 -10.23 4.97 -9.25
N ARG A 32 -11.25 5.84 -9.29
CA ARG A 32 -11.41 6.92 -8.31
C ARG A 32 -11.56 6.39 -6.89
N LEU A 33 -12.36 5.35 -6.69
CA LEU A 33 -12.55 4.71 -5.39
C LEU A 33 -11.23 4.20 -4.82
N ILE A 34 -10.45 3.46 -5.61
CA ILE A 34 -9.13 2.96 -5.18
C ILE A 34 -8.21 4.12 -4.81
N TYR A 35 -8.11 5.14 -5.66
CA TYR A 35 -7.21 6.28 -5.43
C TYR A 35 -7.61 7.12 -4.21
N SER A 36 -8.91 7.31 -3.97
CA SER A 36 -9.40 8.04 -2.79
C SER A 36 -9.18 7.28 -1.49
N LEU A 37 -9.52 5.98 -1.47
CA LEU A 37 -9.37 5.15 -0.27
C LEU A 37 -7.89 5.00 0.13
N THR A 38 -7.02 4.80 -0.85
CA THR A 38 -5.59 4.60 -0.61
C THR A 38 -4.82 5.91 -0.39
N GLY A 39 -5.40 7.07 -0.74
CA GLY A 39 -4.72 8.37 -0.69
C GLY A 39 -4.19 8.75 0.69
N ILE A 40 -4.99 8.53 1.74
CA ILE A 40 -4.57 8.86 3.12
C ILE A 40 -3.39 8.00 3.59
N PHE A 41 -3.28 6.76 3.11
CA PHE A 41 -2.24 5.82 3.51
C PHE A 41 -0.90 6.09 2.82
N ILE A 42 -0.91 6.69 1.63
CA ILE A 42 0.33 7.06 0.95
C ILE A 42 0.85 8.46 1.33
N LEU A 43 -0.01 9.30 1.92
CA LEU A 43 0.26 10.72 2.24
C LEU A 43 1.57 10.92 3.03
N PRO A 44 1.89 10.11 4.07
CA PRO A 44 3.14 10.29 4.82
C PRO A 44 4.41 10.03 4.00
N PHE A 45 4.28 9.33 2.87
CA PHE A 45 5.39 8.92 2.01
C PHE A 45 5.49 9.79 0.74
N GLU A 46 4.58 10.74 0.57
CA GLU A 46 4.67 11.72 -0.51
C GLU A 46 5.90 12.62 -0.32
N GLY A 47 6.61 12.90 -1.41
CA GLY A 47 7.80 13.76 -1.38
C GLY A 47 9.12 13.06 -1.01
N ILE A 48 9.10 11.80 -0.57
CA ILE A 48 10.33 11.01 -0.34
C ILE A 48 11.17 10.89 -1.62
N PHE A 49 10.49 10.67 -2.75
CA PHE A 49 11.10 10.60 -4.07
C PHE A 49 10.39 11.57 -5.03
N ARG A 50 11.13 12.08 -6.02
CA ARG A 50 10.55 12.88 -7.10
C ARG A 50 9.60 11.99 -7.91
N ARG A 51 8.41 12.49 -8.24
CA ARG A 51 7.44 11.79 -9.10
C ARG A 51 8.00 11.71 -10.52
N GLY A 52 8.03 10.51 -11.09
CA GLY A 52 8.38 10.26 -12.49
C GLY A 52 7.11 10.21 -13.33
N PHE A 53 7.00 11.08 -14.33
CA PHE A 53 5.88 11.10 -15.26
C PHE A 53 6.34 10.56 -16.61
N THR A 54 5.57 9.65 -17.23
CA THR A 54 5.69 9.35 -18.66
C THR A 54 4.40 9.84 -19.35
N GLN A 55 4.56 10.77 -20.29
CA GLN A 55 3.42 11.32 -21.04
C GLN A 55 3.08 10.37 -22.20
N GLY A 56 1.97 9.64 -22.06
CA GLY A 56 1.34 8.90 -23.17
C GLY A 56 0.38 9.80 -23.96
N ILE A 57 0.01 9.36 -25.17
CA ILE A 57 -0.82 10.12 -26.12
C ILE A 57 -2.29 10.27 -25.64
N GLU A 58 -2.80 9.36 -24.80
CA GLU A 58 -4.18 9.41 -24.28
C GLU A 58 -4.27 9.39 -22.74
N THR A 59 -3.29 8.79 -22.06
CA THR A 59 -3.22 8.72 -20.59
C THR A 59 -1.78 8.82 -20.12
N ALA A 60 -1.51 9.64 -19.10
CA ALA A 60 -0.19 9.71 -18.46
C ALA A 60 -0.05 8.56 -17.44
N SER A 61 0.86 7.63 -17.70
CA SER A 61 1.29 6.68 -16.67
C SER A 61 2.18 7.43 -15.68
N VAL A 62 1.84 7.30 -14.40
CA VAL A 62 2.54 8.00 -13.34
C VAL A 62 3.15 6.96 -12.44
N PHE A 63 4.47 6.83 -12.47
CA PHE A 63 5.14 6.07 -11.44
C PHE A 63 5.07 6.87 -10.14
N GLU A 64 4.47 6.27 -9.12
CA GLU A 64 4.22 6.91 -7.83
C GLU A 64 5.03 6.18 -6.75
N PRO A 65 6.31 6.54 -6.55
CA PRO A 65 7.20 5.84 -5.60
C PRO A 65 6.65 5.78 -4.18
N SER A 66 5.86 6.77 -3.76
CA SER A 66 5.22 6.78 -2.44
C SER A 66 4.29 5.59 -2.23
N THR A 67 3.60 5.10 -3.28
CA THR A 67 2.79 3.88 -3.18
C THR A 67 3.66 2.64 -2.96
N LEU A 68 4.80 2.54 -3.65
CA LEU A 68 5.72 1.43 -3.48
C LEU A 68 6.31 1.42 -2.07
N VAL A 69 6.72 2.59 -1.57
CA VAL A 69 7.20 2.74 -0.19
C VAL A 69 6.11 2.35 0.82
N ALA A 70 4.86 2.78 0.60
CA ALA A 70 3.74 2.44 1.47
C ALA A 70 3.54 0.92 1.57
N ILE A 71 3.58 0.19 0.45
CA ILE A 71 3.47 -1.28 0.42
C ILE A 71 4.55 -1.90 1.31
N ILE A 72 5.82 -1.53 1.10
CA ILE A 72 6.95 -2.10 1.86
C ILE A 72 6.82 -1.79 3.35
N VAL A 73 6.52 -0.53 3.70
CA VAL A 73 6.40 -0.10 5.10
C VAL A 73 5.25 -0.83 5.79
N TYR A 74 4.08 -0.93 5.16
CA TYR A 74 2.94 -1.62 5.76
C TYR A 74 3.15 -3.14 5.89
N ALA A 75 3.86 -3.78 4.95
CA ALA A 75 4.27 -5.18 5.08
C ALA A 75 5.16 -5.41 6.31
N VAL A 76 6.18 -4.55 6.49
CA VAL A 76 7.10 -4.61 7.64
C VAL A 76 6.34 -4.34 8.95
N LEU A 77 5.44 -3.35 8.96
CA LEU A 77 4.60 -3.05 10.12
C LEU A 77 3.69 -4.22 10.48
N ALA A 78 3.05 -4.86 9.50
CA ALA A 78 2.19 -6.02 9.73
C ALA A 78 2.98 -7.15 10.42
N TRP A 79 4.17 -7.46 9.91
CA TRP A 79 5.06 -8.46 10.49
C TRP A 79 5.50 -8.08 11.91
N GLY A 80 5.93 -6.82 12.12
CA GLY A 80 6.38 -6.32 13.41
C GLY A 80 5.30 -6.33 14.48
N VAL A 81 4.08 -5.89 14.13
CA VAL A 81 2.92 -5.90 15.04
C VAL A 81 2.56 -7.32 15.43
N VAL A 82 2.54 -8.26 14.48
CA VAL A 82 2.24 -9.68 14.81
C VAL A 82 3.31 -10.28 15.72
N LYS A 83 4.59 -10.02 15.46
CA LYS A 83 5.69 -10.47 16.31
C LYS A 83 5.58 -9.90 17.73
N LEU A 84 5.29 -8.61 17.85
CA LEU A 84 5.12 -7.95 19.14
C LEU A 84 3.93 -8.53 19.91
N VAL A 85 2.78 -8.69 19.26
CA VAL A 85 1.59 -9.31 19.87
C VAL A 85 1.89 -10.73 20.35
N ARG A 86 2.65 -11.52 19.58
CA ARG A 86 3.05 -12.88 19.97
C ARG A 86 3.93 -12.89 21.23
N VAL A 87 4.92 -12.00 21.30
CA VAL A 87 5.81 -11.86 22.48
C VAL A 87 5.01 -11.42 23.71
N LEU A 88 4.12 -10.43 23.55
CA LEU A 88 3.31 -9.90 24.65
C LEU A 88 2.21 -10.87 25.11
N SER A 89 1.68 -11.69 24.20
CA SER A 89 0.65 -12.67 24.51
C SER A 89 1.19 -13.86 25.31
N GLY A 90 2.50 -13.90 25.58
CA GLY A 90 3.11 -14.88 26.46
C GLY A 90 2.71 -16.30 26.09
N GLU A 91 3.19 -16.79 24.95
CA GLU A 91 3.30 -18.24 24.78
C GLU A 91 4.13 -18.74 25.97
N ARG A 92 3.43 -19.21 27.02
CA ARG A 92 4.02 -20.02 28.07
C ARG A 92 4.66 -21.17 27.32
N GLN A 93 5.98 -21.15 27.25
CA GLN A 93 6.78 -22.29 26.85
C GLN A 93 6.58 -23.36 27.93
N GLN A 94 5.42 -24.02 27.93
CA GLN A 94 5.24 -25.35 28.49
C GLN A 94 5.68 -26.31 27.38
N THR A 95 6.99 -26.39 27.18
CA THR A 95 7.63 -27.61 26.72
C THR A 95 8.00 -28.36 27.99
N GLU A 96 7.10 -29.26 28.40
CA GLU A 96 7.46 -30.44 29.20
C GLU A 96 8.33 -31.39 28.37
#